data_AF-K0VKM8-F1
#
_entry.id   AF-K0VKM8-F1
#
_cell.length_a   1.000
_cell.length_b   1.000
_cell.length_c   1.000
_cell.angle_alpha   90.00
_cell.angle_beta   90.00
_cell.angle_gamma   90.00
#
_symmetry.space_group_name_H-M   'P 1'
#
loop_
_entity.id
_entity.type
_entity.pdbx_description
1 polymer ?
#
loop_
_entity_poly.entity_id
_entity_poly.type
_entity_poly.pdbx_seq_one_letter_code
_entity_poly.pdbx_strand_id
1 'polypeptide(L)'
;MSTGVAAKVAMAALEKLVGASGRLELVGHTKDGALAYVDYAHKPDALENVLNSVRPFTTGRVVVVFGCGGDRDRGKRPIMGDIACRLADIVIVTDDNPRSEEPASIRAEIMAAASCASEIGDRAKAIREAVGMLKSGDTLIVAGKGHEEGQTIGSVTLPFSDHAEVRKALEELKS
;
A
#
# COMPACT_ATOMS: atom_id res chain seq x y z
N MET A 1 -27.04 21.75 14.12
CA MET A 1 -26.67 20.40 13.65
C MET A 1 -27.20 20.22 12.24
N SER A 2 -26.40 19.80 11.27
CA SER A 2 -26.77 19.76 9.85
C SER A 2 -27.78 18.67 9.48
N THR A 3 -27.92 17.61 10.29
CA THR A 3 -28.82 16.47 10.01
C THR A 3 -29.66 15.99 11.22
N GLY A 4 -29.62 16.70 12.35
CA GLY A 4 -30.51 16.46 13.51
C GLY A 4 -30.13 15.32 14.48
N VAL A 5 -29.07 14.55 14.23
CA VAL A 5 -28.61 13.49 15.16
C VAL A 5 -27.96 14.08 16.40
N ALA A 6 -28.40 13.68 17.60
CA ALA A 6 -27.80 14.14 18.86
C ALA A 6 -26.33 13.75 18.97
N ALA A 7 -25.47 14.69 19.41
CA ALA A 7 -24.03 14.48 19.50
C ALA A 7 -23.64 13.22 20.29
N LYS A 8 -24.32 12.94 21.41
CA LYS A 8 -24.09 11.71 22.21
C LYS A 8 -24.31 10.42 21.40
N VAL A 9 -25.32 10.41 20.53
CA VAL A 9 -25.63 9.25 19.66
C VAL A 9 -24.55 9.12 18.58
N ALA A 10 -24.15 10.23 17.95
CA ALA A 10 -23.08 10.23 16.97
C ALA A 10 -21.75 9.73 17.57
N MET A 11 -21.37 10.22 18.75
CA MET A 11 -20.13 9.81 19.43
C MET A 11 -20.14 8.32 19.80
N ALA A 12 -21.25 7.79 20.29
CA ALA A 12 -21.36 6.35 20.59
C ALA A 12 -21.32 5.46 19.32
N ALA A 13 -21.75 5.98 18.18
CA ALA A 13 -21.65 5.28 16.91
C ALA A 13 -20.21 5.23 16.37
N LEU A 14 -19.39 6.26 16.65
CA LEU A 14 -17.99 6.31 16.20
C LEU A 14 -17.15 5.16 16.78
N GLU A 15 -17.42 4.70 18.00
CA GLU A 15 -16.72 3.57 18.62
C GLU A 15 -16.90 2.25 17.87
N LYS A 16 -17.97 2.13 17.07
CA LYS A 16 -18.31 0.93 16.30
C LYS A 16 -18.03 1.10 14.81
N LEU A 17 -17.51 2.26 14.40
CA LEU A 17 -17.26 2.55 13.00
C LEU A 17 -16.12 1.65 12.50
N VAL A 18 -16.42 0.87 11.46
CA VAL A 18 -15.42 0.10 10.74
C VAL A 18 -14.91 0.95 9.58
N GLY A 19 -13.58 0.99 9.41
CA GLY A 19 -12.96 1.69 8.28
C GLY A 19 -13.43 1.14 6.94
N ALA A 20 -13.40 1.98 5.90
CA ALA A 20 -13.70 1.53 4.55
C ALA A 20 -12.65 0.53 4.06
N SER A 21 -13.09 -0.51 3.33
CA SER A 21 -12.14 -1.50 2.83
C SER A 21 -11.12 -0.90 1.85
N GLY A 22 -9.85 -1.25 2.06
CA GLY A 22 -8.70 -0.72 1.32
C GLY A 22 -8.45 0.77 1.58
N ARG A 23 -8.78 1.28 2.77
CA ARG A 23 -8.46 2.65 3.23
C ARG A 23 -7.78 2.58 4.58
N LEU A 24 -6.45 2.58 4.55
CA LEU A 24 -5.55 2.44 5.70
C LEU A 24 -6.02 1.30 6.60
N GLU A 25 -6.38 0.18 5.96
CA GLU A 25 -7.03 -0.97 6.58
C GLU A 25 -5.97 -1.88 7.18
N LEU A 26 -6.03 -2.10 8.50
CA LEU A 26 -5.14 -3.04 9.18
C LEU A 26 -5.51 -4.47 8.76
N VAL A 27 -4.61 -5.12 8.03
CA VAL A 27 -4.80 -6.50 7.58
C VAL A 27 -4.31 -7.50 8.62
N GLY A 28 -3.26 -7.16 9.36
CA GLY A 28 -2.72 -7.99 10.42
C GLY A 28 -1.39 -7.48 10.94
N HIS A 29 -0.70 -8.33 11.68
CA HIS A 29 0.60 -8.04 12.27
C HIS A 29 1.48 -9.29 12.32
N THR A 30 2.81 -9.08 12.37
CA THR A 30 3.78 -10.15 12.62
C THR A 30 3.70 -10.63 14.07
N LYS A 31 4.36 -11.76 14.40
CA LYS A 31 4.46 -12.27 15.78
C LYS A 31 5.01 -11.22 16.75
N ASP A 32 5.97 -10.42 16.30
CA ASP A 32 6.64 -9.39 17.10
C ASP A 32 5.93 -8.02 17.06
N GLY A 33 4.71 -7.97 16.51
CA GLY A 33 3.82 -6.81 16.56
C GLY A 33 3.99 -5.77 15.44
N ALA A 34 4.77 -6.06 14.39
CA ALA A 34 4.86 -5.15 13.23
C ALA A 34 3.55 -5.15 12.46
N LEU A 35 3.02 -3.96 12.14
CA LEU A 35 1.67 -3.80 11.56
C LEU A 35 1.73 -3.81 10.03
N ALA A 36 0.73 -4.40 9.38
CA ALA A 36 0.61 -4.41 7.92
C ALA A 36 -0.76 -3.87 7.47
N TYR A 37 -0.73 -2.83 6.64
CA TYR A 37 -1.90 -2.12 6.14
C TYR A 37 -2.01 -2.21 4.62
N VAL A 38 -3.25 -2.15 4.14
CA VAL A 38 -3.59 -1.99 2.71
C VAL A 38 -4.31 -0.67 2.49
N ASP A 39 -3.87 0.09 1.49
CA ASP A 39 -4.49 1.35 1.10
C ASP A 39 -4.59 1.54 -0.43
N TYR A 40 -5.59 2.31 -0.86
CA TYR A 40 -5.86 2.62 -2.27
C TYR A 40 -5.06 3.80 -2.83
N ALA A 41 -4.09 4.32 -2.10
CA ALA A 41 -3.28 5.46 -2.49
C ALA A 41 -2.54 5.20 -3.82
N HIS A 42 -3.16 5.63 -4.92
CA HIS A 42 -2.64 5.54 -6.28
C HIS A 42 -2.39 6.92 -6.90
N LYS A 43 -2.40 7.98 -6.09
CA LYS A 43 -2.08 9.36 -6.47
C LYS A 43 -1.00 9.92 -5.54
N PRO A 44 -0.21 10.92 -5.99
CA PRO A 44 0.86 11.51 -5.17
C PRO A 44 0.40 11.97 -3.78
N ASP A 45 -0.65 12.79 -3.73
CA ASP A 45 -1.24 13.33 -2.49
C ASP A 45 -1.73 12.22 -1.55
N ALA A 46 -2.39 11.21 -2.10
CA ALA A 46 -2.88 10.07 -1.33
C ALA A 46 -1.73 9.25 -0.72
N LEU A 47 -0.65 9.02 -1.48
CA LEU A 47 0.53 8.29 -0.99
C LEU A 47 1.23 9.07 0.12
N GLU A 48 1.45 10.37 -0.09
CA GLU A 48 2.02 11.27 0.92
C GLU A 48 1.18 11.28 2.20
N ASN A 49 -0.15 11.39 2.07
CA ASN A 49 -1.06 11.39 3.22
C ASN A 49 -1.01 10.09 4.01
N VAL A 50 -0.99 8.93 3.35
CA VAL A 50 -0.93 7.63 4.04
C VAL A 50 0.38 7.46 4.78
N LEU A 51 1.52 7.77 4.14
CA LEU A 51 2.83 7.64 4.78
C LEU A 51 2.98 8.60 5.98
N ASN A 52 2.52 9.84 5.84
CA ASN A 52 2.49 10.80 6.95
C ASN A 52 1.52 10.39 8.07
N SER A 53 0.40 9.73 7.74
CA SER A 53 -0.58 9.32 8.73
C SER A 53 -0.06 8.21 9.63
N VAL A 54 0.78 7.31 9.11
CA VAL A 54 1.33 6.19 9.89
C VAL A 54 2.57 6.55 10.70
N ARG A 55 3.35 7.51 10.20
CA ARG A 55 4.63 7.88 10.81
C ARG A 55 4.56 8.19 12.32
N PRO A 56 3.57 8.94 12.87
CA PRO A 56 3.52 9.29 14.28
C PRO A 56 3.37 8.10 15.24
N PHE A 57 2.86 6.97 14.76
CA PHE A 57 2.66 5.77 15.60
C PHE A 57 3.58 4.60 15.22
N THR A 58 4.31 4.69 14.11
CA THR A 58 5.37 3.72 13.77
C THR A 58 6.64 4.04 14.57
N THR A 59 7.09 3.12 15.42
CA THR A 59 8.31 3.29 16.25
C THR A 59 9.58 2.79 15.56
N GLY A 60 9.43 1.88 14.60
CA GLY A 60 10.50 1.37 13.74
C GLY A 60 10.48 2.03 12.37
N ARG A 61 10.62 1.22 11.32
CA ARG A 61 10.66 1.65 9.92
C ARG A 61 9.26 1.72 9.31
N VAL A 62 9.03 2.72 8.48
CA VAL A 62 7.92 2.72 7.52
C VAL A 62 8.38 2.02 6.25
N VAL A 63 7.74 0.91 5.91
CA VAL A 63 7.99 0.11 4.71
C VAL A 63 6.82 0.31 3.76
N VAL A 64 7.09 0.61 2.49
CA VAL A 64 6.05 0.79 1.48
C VAL A 64 6.28 -0.09 0.25
N VAL A 65 5.23 -0.77 -0.18
CA VAL A 65 5.14 -1.50 -1.44
C VAL A 65 4.11 -0.82 -2.32
N PHE A 66 4.51 -0.35 -3.51
CA PHE A 66 3.58 0.30 -4.41
C PHE A 66 3.99 0.17 -5.88
N GLY A 67 3.03 0.47 -6.77
CA GLY A 67 3.24 0.55 -8.20
C GLY A 67 2.39 1.65 -8.80
N CYS A 68 2.43 1.79 -10.13
CA CYS A 68 1.52 2.66 -10.88
C CYS A 68 0.79 1.86 -11.96
N GLY A 69 -0.46 2.22 -12.22
CA GLY A 69 -1.19 1.67 -13.35
C GLY A 69 -0.70 2.23 -14.71
N GLY A 70 -0.71 1.39 -15.74
CA GLY A 70 -0.51 1.78 -17.14
C GLY A 70 -1.76 2.38 -17.77
N ASP A 71 -1.63 2.91 -19.00
CA ASP A 71 -2.66 3.59 -19.80
C ASP A 71 -3.36 4.73 -19.03
N ARG A 72 -2.64 5.35 -18.11
CA ARG A 72 -3.14 6.40 -17.22
C ARG A 72 -2.11 7.52 -17.12
N ASP A 73 -2.30 8.38 -16.13
CA ASP A 73 -1.38 9.47 -15.82
C ASP A 73 0.05 8.94 -15.56
N ARG A 74 0.93 9.20 -16.52
CA ARG A 74 2.37 8.91 -16.44
C ARG A 74 3.12 9.94 -15.61
N GLY A 75 2.63 11.18 -15.57
CA GLY A 75 3.29 12.31 -14.89
C GLY A 75 3.43 12.08 -13.39
N LYS A 76 2.51 11.32 -12.79
CA LYS A 76 2.58 10.98 -11.36
C LYS A 76 3.69 9.98 -11.00
N ARG A 77 4.19 9.17 -11.94
CA ARG A 77 5.08 8.03 -11.66
C ARG A 77 6.37 8.46 -10.94
N PRO A 78 7.17 9.39 -11.46
CA PRO A 78 8.35 9.88 -10.74
C PRO A 78 7.98 10.63 -9.45
N ILE A 79 6.87 11.36 -9.43
CA ILE A 79 6.43 12.11 -8.24
C ILE A 79 6.12 11.15 -7.07
N MET A 80 5.42 10.05 -7.34
CA MET A 80 5.13 9.03 -6.33
C MET A 80 6.42 8.33 -5.86
N GLY A 81 7.38 8.12 -6.76
CA GLY A 81 8.72 7.62 -6.43
C GLY A 81 9.47 8.51 -5.44
N ASP A 82 9.56 9.82 -5.74
CA ASP A 82 10.18 10.81 -4.86
C ASP A 82 9.50 10.87 -3.48
N ILE A 83 8.16 10.93 -3.45
CA ILE A 83 7.37 10.94 -2.21
C ILE A 83 7.69 9.72 -1.35
N ALA A 84 7.68 8.52 -1.94
CA ALA A 84 7.98 7.29 -1.22
C ALA A 84 9.39 7.34 -0.61
N CYS A 85 10.40 7.78 -1.38
CA CYS A 85 11.77 7.88 -0.89
C CYS A 85 11.98 8.93 0.20
N ARG A 86 11.16 9.99 0.23
CA ARG A 86 11.25 11.00 1.30
C ARG A 86 10.58 10.56 2.60
N LEU A 87 9.53 9.74 2.51
CA LEU A 87 8.62 9.50 3.65
C LEU A 87 8.63 8.07 4.19
N ALA A 88 9.20 7.11 3.45
CA ALA A 88 9.38 5.74 3.89
C ALA A 88 10.87 5.41 4.06
N ASP A 89 11.17 4.53 5.01
CA ASP A 89 12.53 4.05 5.28
C ASP A 89 12.93 2.93 4.32
N ILE A 90 11.95 2.16 3.83
CA ILE A 90 12.14 1.10 2.83
C ILE A 90 11.05 1.23 1.77
N VAL A 91 11.48 1.28 0.51
CA VAL A 91 10.60 1.41 -0.66
C VAL A 91 10.80 0.23 -1.60
N ILE A 92 9.70 -0.43 -1.96
CA ILE A 92 9.66 -1.48 -2.97
C ILE A 92 8.70 -1.06 -4.07
N VAL A 93 9.23 -0.86 -5.28
CA VAL A 93 8.46 -0.59 -6.49
C VAL A 93 8.15 -1.91 -7.18
N THR A 94 6.87 -2.11 -7.49
CA THR A 94 6.33 -3.34 -8.06
C THR A 94 5.27 -3.05 -9.13
N ASP A 95 4.79 -4.08 -9.80
CA ASP A 95 3.62 -3.97 -10.68
C ASP A 95 2.34 -3.64 -9.89
N ASP A 96 1.47 -2.85 -10.53
CA ASP A 96 0.08 -2.63 -10.14
C ASP A 96 -0.80 -3.16 -11.28
N ASN A 97 -1.52 -2.29 -12.00
CA ASN A 97 -2.32 -2.66 -13.16
C ASN A 97 -1.61 -2.15 -14.43
N PRO A 98 -0.63 -2.88 -15.00
CA PRO A 98 0.13 -2.41 -16.15
C PRO A 98 -0.72 -2.21 -17.41
N ARG A 99 -1.85 -2.91 -17.53
CA ARG A 99 -2.72 -2.85 -18.72
C ARG A 99 -1.91 -3.09 -20.00
N SER A 100 -2.03 -2.24 -21.02
CA SER A 100 -1.33 -2.44 -22.30
C SER A 100 0.13 -2.00 -22.29
N GLU A 101 0.58 -1.30 -21.26
CA GLU A 101 1.98 -0.89 -21.12
C GLU A 101 2.87 -2.03 -20.65
N GLU A 102 4.15 -1.99 -21.07
CA GLU A 102 5.16 -2.92 -20.58
C GLU A 102 5.45 -2.62 -19.08
N PRO A 103 5.28 -3.59 -18.17
CA PRO A 103 5.36 -3.32 -16.73
C PRO A 103 6.70 -2.75 -16.26
N ALA A 104 7.83 -3.26 -16.77
CA ALA A 104 9.14 -2.77 -16.40
C ALA A 104 9.37 -1.30 -16.79
N SER A 105 8.77 -0.85 -17.88
CA SER A 105 8.82 0.54 -18.34
C SER A 105 8.09 1.47 -17.37
N ILE A 106 6.95 1.03 -16.81
CA ILE A 106 6.26 1.77 -15.75
C ILE A 106 7.15 1.86 -14.50
N ARG A 107 7.73 0.74 -14.06
CA ARG A 107 8.60 0.72 -12.88
C ARG A 107 9.82 1.60 -13.10
N ALA A 108 10.46 1.55 -14.27
CA ALA A 108 11.60 2.40 -14.62
C ALA A 108 11.27 3.90 -14.50
N GLU A 109 10.06 4.32 -14.88
CA GLU A 109 9.64 5.73 -14.74
C GLU A 109 9.43 6.16 -13.30
N ILE A 110 8.99 5.26 -12.42
CA ILE A 110 8.94 5.51 -10.97
C ILE A 110 10.38 5.59 -10.42
N MET A 111 11.20 4.61 -10.78
CA MET A 111 12.60 4.49 -10.33
C MET A 111 13.47 5.68 -10.73
N ALA A 112 13.15 6.37 -11.83
CA ALA A 112 13.85 7.58 -12.27
C ALA A 112 13.93 8.69 -11.21
N ALA A 113 12.99 8.71 -10.25
CA ALA A 113 13.00 9.62 -9.10
C ALA A 113 12.99 8.89 -7.75
N ALA A 114 13.20 7.57 -7.74
CA ALA A 114 13.16 6.73 -6.54
C ALA A 114 14.46 5.93 -6.36
N SER A 115 15.62 6.60 -6.37
CA SER A 115 16.92 5.92 -6.25
C SER A 115 17.14 5.18 -4.92
N CYS A 116 16.32 5.46 -3.90
CA CYS A 116 16.34 4.73 -2.63
C CYS A 116 15.64 3.36 -2.71
N ALA A 117 14.81 3.15 -3.73
CA ALA A 117 13.91 2.02 -3.80
C ALA A 117 14.60 0.78 -4.35
N SER A 118 14.04 -0.37 -3.99
CA SER A 118 14.28 -1.64 -4.67
C SER A 118 13.14 -1.96 -5.63
N GLU A 119 13.41 -2.76 -6.65
CA GLU A 119 12.43 -3.14 -7.67
C GLU A 119 12.16 -4.64 -7.64
N ILE A 120 10.89 -5.02 -7.51
CA ILE A 120 10.42 -6.40 -7.61
C ILE A 120 9.16 -6.38 -8.47
N GLY A 121 9.22 -6.88 -9.71
CA GLY A 121 8.08 -6.80 -10.64
C GLY A 121 6.84 -7.54 -10.13
N ASP A 122 7.02 -8.78 -9.66
CA ASP A 122 5.91 -9.59 -9.14
C ASP A 122 5.37 -9.03 -7.82
N ARG A 123 4.10 -8.61 -7.84
CA ARG A 123 3.45 -7.94 -6.70
C ARG A 123 3.29 -8.85 -5.48
N ALA A 124 2.96 -10.12 -5.66
CA ALA A 124 2.86 -11.06 -4.54
C ALA A 124 4.24 -11.29 -3.90
N LYS A 125 5.29 -11.39 -4.71
CA LYS A 125 6.67 -11.50 -4.25
C LYS A 125 7.12 -10.24 -3.53
N ALA A 126 6.80 -9.06 -4.05
CA ALA A 126 7.13 -7.78 -3.41
C ALA A 126 6.49 -7.66 -2.02
N ILE A 127 5.20 -8.01 -1.91
CA ILE A 127 4.47 -8.04 -0.64
C ILE A 127 5.10 -9.05 0.33
N ARG A 128 5.40 -10.27 -0.15
CA ARG A 128 6.03 -11.32 0.65
C ARG A 128 7.40 -10.89 1.20
N GLU A 129 8.24 -10.31 0.34
CA GLU A 129 9.55 -9.79 0.72
C GLU A 129 9.42 -8.69 1.77
N ALA A 130 8.51 -7.74 1.57
CA ALA A 130 8.24 -6.66 2.51
C ALA A 130 7.78 -7.17 3.87
N VAL A 131 6.85 -8.14 3.90
CA VAL A 131 6.38 -8.78 5.12
C VAL A 131 7.51 -9.54 5.82
N GLY A 132 8.32 -10.29 5.06
CA GLY A 132 9.42 -11.10 5.57
C GLY A 132 10.55 -10.30 6.24
N MET A 133 10.73 -9.04 5.87
CA MET A 133 11.77 -8.18 6.44
C MET A 133 11.31 -7.33 7.65
N LEU A 134 10.01 -7.37 8.01
CA LEU A 134 9.46 -6.58 9.10
C LEU A 134 10.06 -6.98 10.44
N LYS A 135 10.38 -5.98 11.25
CA LYS A 135 10.83 -6.09 12.63
C LYS A 135 9.83 -5.43 13.58
N SER A 136 9.91 -5.76 14.86
CA SER A 136 9.07 -5.12 15.88
C SER A 136 9.13 -3.59 15.77
N GLY A 137 7.96 -2.95 15.84
CA GLY A 137 7.80 -1.51 15.68
C GLY A 137 7.69 -1.01 14.23
N ASP A 138 8.00 -1.84 13.23
CA ASP A 138 7.83 -1.46 11.82
C ASP A 138 6.34 -1.39 11.44
N THR A 139 6.06 -0.64 10.37
CA THR A 139 4.75 -0.58 9.73
C THR A 139 4.90 -0.74 8.23
N LEU A 140 4.21 -1.73 7.66
CA LEU A 140 4.09 -1.96 6.23
C LEU A 140 2.84 -1.29 5.68
N ILE A 141 2.99 -0.55 4.59
CA ILE A 141 1.91 -0.06 3.74
C ILE A 141 2.00 -0.73 2.37
N VAL A 142 0.98 -1.48 1.97
CA VAL A 142 0.79 -1.92 0.58
C VAL A 142 -0.22 -0.97 -0.07
N ALA A 143 0.27 -0.14 -0.99
CA ALA A 143 -0.49 0.94 -1.60
C ALA A 143 -0.85 0.66 -3.08
N GLY A 144 -1.94 1.26 -3.52
CA GLY A 144 -2.37 1.35 -4.92
C GLY A 144 -3.70 0.66 -5.19
N LYS A 145 -3.82 -0.64 -4.88
CA LYS A 145 -4.99 -1.44 -5.25
C LYS A 145 -6.12 -1.38 -4.24
N GLY A 146 -5.83 -1.17 -2.95
CA GLY A 146 -6.86 -1.11 -1.91
C GLY A 146 -7.73 -2.38 -1.89
N HIS A 147 -9.03 -2.23 -2.13
CA HIS A 147 -9.99 -3.33 -2.15
C HIS A 147 -10.15 -4.01 -3.52
N GLU A 148 -9.32 -3.69 -4.52
CA GLU A 148 -9.38 -4.37 -5.81
C GLU A 148 -9.02 -5.87 -5.68
N GLU A 149 -9.76 -6.73 -6.38
CA GLU A 149 -9.59 -8.19 -6.36
C GLU A 149 -9.00 -8.76 -7.67
N GLY A 150 -8.43 -7.90 -8.52
CA GLY A 150 -7.77 -8.33 -9.74
C GLY A 150 -6.60 -7.46 -10.16
N GLN A 151 -5.72 -8.03 -10.99
CA GLN A 151 -4.58 -7.37 -11.59
C GLN A 151 -4.69 -7.43 -13.12
N THR A 152 -4.76 -6.27 -13.77
CA THR A 152 -4.96 -6.19 -15.23
C THR A 152 -3.64 -6.14 -15.99
N ILE A 153 -3.40 -7.13 -16.85
CA ILE A 153 -2.26 -7.26 -17.75
C ILE A 153 -2.80 -7.46 -19.18
N GLY A 154 -2.48 -6.53 -20.08
CA GLY A 154 -3.12 -6.42 -21.38
C GLY A 154 -4.65 -6.29 -21.24
N SER A 155 -5.38 -7.21 -21.88
CA SER A 155 -6.84 -7.30 -21.80
C SER A 155 -7.34 -8.29 -20.74
N VAL A 156 -6.45 -8.90 -19.96
CA VAL A 156 -6.78 -9.96 -18.99
C VAL A 156 -6.68 -9.41 -17.58
N THR A 157 -7.70 -9.65 -16.75
CA THR A 157 -7.65 -9.39 -15.31
C THR A 157 -7.50 -10.72 -14.59
N LEU A 158 -6.34 -10.93 -13.97
CA LEU A 158 -6.05 -12.11 -13.16
C LEU A 158 -6.52 -11.88 -11.72
N PRO A 159 -7.05 -12.89 -11.01
CA PRO A 159 -7.41 -12.76 -9.59
C PRO A 159 -6.19 -12.35 -8.76
N PHE A 160 -6.33 -11.27 -8.00
CA PHE A 160 -5.25 -10.75 -7.14
C PHE A 160 -5.81 -9.82 -6.07
N SER A 161 -5.49 -10.03 -4.81
CA SER A 161 -5.88 -9.14 -3.70
C SER A 161 -4.68 -8.83 -2.80
N ASP A 162 -4.41 -7.55 -2.59
CA ASP A 162 -3.36 -7.11 -1.65
C ASP A 162 -3.63 -7.66 -0.24
N HIS A 163 -4.89 -7.65 0.21
CA HIS A 163 -5.26 -8.23 1.50
C HIS A 163 -4.96 -9.72 1.59
N ALA A 164 -5.28 -10.48 0.54
CA ALA A 164 -5.04 -11.92 0.53
C ALA A 164 -3.54 -12.23 0.57
N GLU A 165 -2.73 -11.54 -0.23
CA GLU A 165 -1.28 -11.75 -0.26
C GLU A 165 -0.60 -11.31 1.04
N VAL A 166 -1.05 -10.20 1.66
CA VAL A 166 -0.55 -9.79 2.98
C VAL A 166 -0.88 -10.83 4.05
N ARG A 167 -2.13 -11.32 4.11
CA ARG A 167 -2.53 -12.36 5.09
C ARG A 167 -1.71 -13.63 4.91
N LYS A 168 -1.60 -14.10 3.66
CA LYS A 168 -0.81 -15.27 3.31
C LYS A 168 0.65 -15.13 3.74
N ALA A 169 1.29 -14.00 3.43
CA ALA A 169 2.68 -13.77 3.83
C ALA A 169 2.85 -13.72 5.37
N LEU A 170 1.89 -13.14 6.09
CA LEU A 170 1.90 -13.13 7.56
C LEU A 170 1.71 -14.52 8.17
N GLU A 171 0.93 -15.39 7.53
CA GLU A 171 0.73 -16.78 7.94
C GLU A 171 1.98 -17.64 7.69
N GLU A 172 2.66 -17.42 6.56
CA GLU A 172 3.92 -18.10 6.23
C GLU A 172 5.01 -17.84 7.29
N LEU A 173 5.09 -16.62 7.85
CA LEU A 173 6.01 -16.28 8.96
C LEU A 173 5.62 -16.88 10.32
N LYS A 174 4.38 -17.36 10.45
CA LYS A 174 3.93 -17.99 11.69
C LYS A 174 4.33 -19.46 11.78
N SER A 175 4.63 -20.09 10.64
CA SER A 175 5.12 -21.47 10.56
C SER A 175 6.58 -21.57 11.02
#